data_AF-A0A8R1IQB8-F1
#
_entry.id   AF-A0A8R1IQB8-F1
#
_cell.length_a   1.000
_cell.length_b   1.000
_cell.length_c   1.000
_cell.angle_alpha   90.00
_cell.angle_beta   90.00
_cell.angle_gamma   90.00
#
_symmetry.space_group_name_H-M   'P 1'
#
loop_
_entity.id
_entity.type
_entity.pdbx_description
1 polymer ?
#
loop_
_entity_poly.entity_id
_entity_poly.type
_entity_poly.pdbx_seq_one_letter_code
_entity_poly.pdbx_strand_id
1 'polypeptide(L)'
;MSTTIEDEENPPFQNSKFFGLFKNPDPGFTQTGISMFTNFVLTNMFVYGVTGRAKLAYLLSMVSIPCSVVLSVRDSQKDYEKWKEMRLLRLKGVPERKFPTTDHLELPCQMAPPHPRDPSTAANYEQVTVSHYALKWKVDFEKKNINGDVEIVLNVKQDTDKIILDSRDLNIQGVTLSKDGEEKKTGFVLEDNQALGQKLVVSTDLLKSGDKAVLNIKYETSNNAAAIQFLTAEQTTDRVAPYLFSQCQAINARSIVPCMDTPSLD
;
A
#
# COMPACT_ATOMS: atom_id res chain seq x y z
N MET A 1 30.75 -8.34 29.62
CA MET A 1 30.04 -9.61 29.88
C MET A 1 28.96 -9.71 28.81
N SER A 2 29.25 -10.43 27.73
CA SER A 2 28.44 -10.43 26.50
C SER A 2 27.32 -11.45 26.66
N THR A 3 26.09 -10.99 26.92
CA THR A 3 24.90 -11.84 26.95
C THR A 3 24.41 -12.03 25.52
N THR A 4 24.80 -13.14 24.90
CA THR A 4 24.11 -13.68 23.73
C THR A 4 22.74 -14.14 24.20
N ILE A 5 21.71 -13.33 23.96
CA ILE A 5 20.32 -13.77 24.01
C ILE A 5 20.15 -14.66 22.78
N GLU A 6 20.15 -15.97 22.98
CA GLU A 6 19.78 -16.91 21.93
C GLU A 6 18.29 -16.71 21.63
N ASP A 7 17.97 -16.26 20.40
CA ASP A 7 16.60 -16.15 19.92
C ASP A 7 16.00 -17.57 19.84
N GLU A 8 15.19 -17.96 20.83
CA GLU A 8 14.52 -19.27 20.91
C GLU A 8 13.57 -19.52 19.70
N GLU A 9 13.14 -18.45 19.04
CA GLU A 9 12.27 -18.48 17.86
C GLU A 9 13.01 -18.80 16.54
N ASN A 10 14.33 -18.57 16.47
CA ASN A 10 15.11 -18.85 15.25
C ASN A 10 16.59 -19.18 15.58
N PRO A 11 16.90 -20.46 15.89
CA PRO A 11 18.25 -20.84 16.31
C PRO A 11 19.28 -20.66 15.18
N PRO A 12 20.55 -20.33 15.51
CA PRO A 12 21.60 -20.17 14.51
C PRO A 12 21.87 -21.49 13.77
N PHE A 13 21.85 -21.45 12.44
CA PHE A 13 22.11 -22.63 11.60
C PHE A 13 23.55 -23.14 11.76
N GLN A 14 23.68 -24.42 12.11
CA GLN A 14 24.95 -25.13 12.09
C GLN A 14 25.39 -25.38 10.64
N ASN A 15 26.34 -24.58 10.16
CA ASN A 15 27.00 -24.84 8.89
C ASN A 15 27.90 -26.08 8.99
N SER A 16 27.44 -27.22 8.47
CA SER A 16 28.35 -28.33 8.20
C SER A 16 29.13 -28.05 6.92
N LYS A 17 30.45 -28.12 7.03
CA LYS A 17 31.37 -27.93 5.91
C LYS A 17 31.07 -29.01 4.86
N PHE A 18 30.69 -28.52 3.67
CA PHE A 18 30.92 -29.11 2.35
C PHE A 18 30.84 -30.65 2.26
N PHE A 19 29.77 -31.15 1.62
CA PHE A 19 29.36 -32.55 1.39
C PHE A 19 28.62 -33.25 2.55
N GLY A 20 27.35 -32.88 2.72
CA GLY A 20 26.36 -33.62 3.54
C GLY A 20 24.95 -33.27 3.08
N LEU A 21 24.44 -33.97 2.06
CA LEU A 21 23.10 -33.75 1.51
C LEU A 21 22.03 -34.05 2.58
N PHE A 22 21.40 -32.99 3.07
CA PHE A 22 20.10 -32.93 3.73
C PHE A 22 19.98 -33.58 5.12
N LYS A 23 20.30 -32.80 6.15
CA LYS A 23 19.68 -32.98 7.46
C LYS A 23 19.03 -31.65 7.87
N ASN A 24 17.69 -31.66 7.93
CA ASN A 24 16.76 -30.55 8.19
C ASN A 24 16.65 -29.51 7.06
N PRO A 25 15.86 -29.76 6.01
CA PRO A 25 15.55 -28.74 5.02
C PRO A 25 14.65 -27.64 5.62
N ASP A 26 15.03 -26.39 5.40
CA ASP A 26 14.22 -25.19 5.63
C ASP A 26 12.81 -25.38 4.99
N PRO A 27 11.70 -24.94 5.62
CA PRO A 27 10.38 -24.93 4.98
C PRO A 27 10.37 -24.23 3.59
N GLY A 28 11.30 -23.30 3.33
CA GLY A 28 11.50 -22.68 2.02
C GLY A 28 12.25 -23.55 0.99
N PHE A 29 12.84 -24.67 1.38
CA PHE A 29 13.64 -25.51 0.50
C PHE A 29 12.80 -26.18 -0.59
N THR A 30 11.61 -26.66 -0.24
CA THR A 30 10.65 -27.26 -1.19
C THR A 30 10.14 -26.22 -2.17
N GLN A 31 9.81 -25.01 -1.71
CA GLN A 31 9.41 -23.89 -2.58
C GLN A 31 10.54 -23.47 -3.52
N THR A 32 11.78 -23.41 -3.01
CA THR A 32 12.96 -23.09 -3.82
C THR A 32 13.18 -24.16 -4.90
N GLY A 33 13.05 -25.43 -4.56
CA GLY A 33 13.15 -26.54 -5.53
C GLY A 33 12.08 -26.46 -6.63
N ILE A 34 10.83 -26.18 -6.26
CA ILE A 34 9.72 -26.01 -7.23
C ILE A 34 9.97 -24.80 -8.13
N SER A 35 10.42 -23.68 -7.57
CA SER A 35 10.77 -22.45 -8.31
C SER A 35 11.90 -22.70 -9.30
N MET A 36 12.98 -23.39 -8.88
CA MET A 36 14.09 -23.74 -9.78
C MET A 36 13.64 -24.61 -10.94
N PHE A 37 12.81 -25.63 -10.69
CA PHE A 37 12.27 -26.49 -11.73
C PHE A 37 11.37 -25.72 -12.70
N THR A 38 10.50 -24.87 -12.18
CA THR A 38 9.57 -24.06 -13.00
C THR A 38 10.33 -23.06 -13.88
N ASN A 39 11.33 -22.37 -13.33
CA ASN A 39 12.19 -21.46 -14.08
C ASN A 39 13.04 -22.20 -15.12
N PHE A 40 13.51 -23.41 -14.82
CA PHE A 40 14.21 -24.25 -15.78
C PHE A 40 13.33 -24.58 -16.99
N VAL A 41 12.08 -24.99 -16.75
CA VAL A 41 11.12 -25.33 -17.81
C VAL A 41 10.76 -24.10 -18.65
N LEU A 42 10.42 -22.98 -18.02
CA LEU A 42 10.07 -21.73 -18.70
C LEU A 42 11.22 -21.18 -19.55
N THR A 43 12.44 -21.19 -19.02
CA THR A 43 13.62 -20.70 -19.75
C THR A 43 13.91 -21.57 -20.97
N ASN A 44 13.83 -22.90 -20.83
CA ASN A 44 14.01 -23.81 -21.95
C ASN A 44 12.93 -23.63 -23.02
N MET A 45 11.68 -23.45 -22.60
CA MET A 45 10.55 -23.22 -23.51
C MET A 45 10.70 -21.90 -24.28
N PHE A 46 11.11 -20.82 -23.60
CA PHE A 46 11.34 -19.52 -24.22
C PHE A 46 12.51 -19.54 -25.22
N VAL A 47 13.67 -20.06 -24.81
CA VAL A 47 14.86 -20.12 -25.68
C VAL A 47 14.62 -21.05 -26.87
N TYR A 48 13.90 -22.16 -26.67
CA TYR A 48 13.48 -23.02 -27.78
C TYR A 48 12.51 -22.31 -28.73
N GLY A 49 11.54 -21.55 -28.20
CA GLY A 49 10.58 -20.78 -29.00
C GLY A 49 11.25 -19.73 -29.89
N VAL A 50 12.33 -19.09 -29.42
CA VAL A 50 13.06 -18.07 -30.20
C VAL A 50 14.08 -18.69 -31.17
N THR A 51 14.72 -19.80 -30.80
CA THR A 51 15.89 -20.32 -31.54
C THR A 51 15.65 -21.62 -32.31
N GLY A 52 14.56 -22.34 -32.04
CA GLY A 52 14.24 -23.65 -32.62
C GLY A 52 15.25 -24.77 -32.27
N ARG A 53 16.21 -24.51 -31.37
CA ARG A 53 17.35 -25.40 -31.10
C ARG A 53 17.35 -25.89 -29.65
N ALA A 54 16.76 -27.06 -29.43
CA ALA A 54 16.61 -27.66 -28.09
C ALA A 54 17.95 -27.86 -27.35
N LYS A 55 19.03 -28.23 -28.07
CA LYS A 55 20.37 -28.40 -27.47
C LYS A 55 20.97 -27.10 -26.94
N LEU A 56 20.67 -25.98 -27.59
CA LEU A 56 21.14 -24.65 -27.18
C LEU A 56 20.42 -24.19 -25.90
N ALA A 57 19.09 -24.37 -25.85
CA ALA A 57 18.26 -24.04 -24.69
C ALA A 57 18.72 -24.79 -23.43
N TYR A 58 18.98 -26.10 -23.58
CA TYR A 58 19.43 -26.94 -22.47
C TYR A 58 20.79 -26.49 -21.93
N LEU A 59 21.78 -26.25 -22.80
CA LEU A 59 23.11 -25.78 -22.38
C LEU A 59 23.06 -24.41 -21.70
N LEU A 60 22.23 -23.49 -22.19
CA LEU A 60 22.09 -22.16 -21.59
C LEU A 60 21.50 -22.24 -20.17
N SER A 61 20.46 -23.06 -20.00
CA SER A 61 19.78 -23.26 -18.72
C SER A 61 20.67 -23.92 -17.67
N MET A 62 21.56 -24.84 -18.06
CA MET A 62 22.52 -25.46 -17.15
C MET A 62 23.55 -24.48 -16.57
N VAL A 63 23.80 -23.36 -17.24
CA VAL A 63 24.76 -22.34 -16.78
C VAL A 63 24.04 -21.20 -16.06
N SER A 64 22.91 -20.72 -16.59
CA SER A 64 22.23 -19.54 -16.05
C SER A 64 21.57 -19.78 -14.69
N ILE A 65 21.00 -20.97 -14.48
CA ILE A 65 20.20 -21.25 -13.29
C ILE A 65 21.09 -21.41 -12.05
N PRO A 66 22.20 -22.18 -12.07
CA PRO A 66 23.13 -22.19 -10.95
C PRO A 66 23.73 -20.81 -10.65
N CYS A 67 24.05 -20.03 -11.70
CA CYS A 67 24.56 -18.68 -11.53
C CYS A 67 23.55 -17.76 -10.85
N SER A 68 22.28 -17.80 -11.27
CA SER A 68 21.20 -17.03 -10.65
C SER A 68 20.99 -17.40 -9.19
N VAL A 69 20.99 -18.70 -8.86
CA VAL A 69 20.83 -19.18 -7.48
C VAL A 69 21.98 -18.67 -6.61
N VAL A 70 23.22 -18.78 -7.07
CA VAL A 70 24.39 -18.29 -6.33
C VAL A 70 24.31 -16.77 -6.11
N LEU A 71 23.87 -16.01 -7.10
CA LEU A 71 23.67 -14.56 -6.98
C LEU A 71 22.56 -14.23 -5.96
N SER A 72 21.40 -14.88 -6.06
CA SER A 72 20.30 -14.68 -5.12
C SER A 72 20.65 -15.06 -3.69
N VAL A 73 21.41 -16.14 -3.48
CA VAL A 73 21.91 -16.53 -2.14
C VAL A 73 22.88 -15.49 -1.60
N ARG A 74 23.80 -15.01 -2.44
CA ARG A 74 24.77 -13.97 -2.05
C ARG A 74 24.08 -12.65 -1.71
N ASP A 75 23.06 -12.26 -2.47
CA ASP A 75 22.32 -11.03 -2.21
C ASP A 75 21.44 -11.16 -0.96
N SER A 76 20.81 -12.32 -0.75
CA SER A 76 20.06 -12.62 0.48
C SER A 76 20.95 -12.57 1.73
N GLN A 77 22.20 -13.03 1.62
CA GLN A 77 23.18 -12.90 2.72
C GLN A 77 23.51 -11.44 3.03
N LYS A 78 23.73 -10.60 2.02
CA LYS A 78 23.97 -9.17 2.22
C LYS A 78 22.76 -8.47 2.83
N ASP A 79 21.55 -8.80 2.39
CA ASP A 79 20.33 -8.22 2.92
C ASP A 79 20.08 -8.65 4.37
N TYR A 80 20.43 -9.89 4.71
CA TYR A 80 20.38 -10.38 6.09
C TYR A 80 21.39 -9.67 7.00
N GLU A 81 22.60 -9.38 6.52
CA GLU A 81 23.59 -8.58 7.25
C GLU A 81 23.08 -7.15 7.52
N LYS A 82 22.53 -6.48 6.50
CA LYS A 82 21.88 -5.17 6.66
C LYS A 82 20.73 -5.22 7.64
N TRP A 83 19.89 -6.26 7.56
CA TRP A 83 18.77 -6.44 8.48
C TRP A 83 19.22 -6.57 9.94
N LYS A 84 20.33 -7.27 10.20
CA LYS A 84 20.93 -7.37 11.54
C LYS A 84 21.38 -6.01 12.07
N GLU A 85 22.04 -5.21 11.24
CA GLU A 85 22.46 -3.85 11.61
C GLU A 85 21.25 -2.96 11.94
N MET A 86 20.20 -3.00 11.10
CA MET A 86 18.96 -2.27 11.34
C MET A 86 18.20 -2.75 12.59
N ARG A 87 18.24 -4.05 12.91
CA ARG A 87 17.65 -4.59 14.15
C ARG A 87 18.33 -4.00 15.38
N LEU A 88 19.66 -3.84 15.37
CA LEU A 88 20.39 -3.18 16.46
C LEU A 88 20.00 -1.70 16.61
N LEU A 89 19.75 -1.00 15.51
CA LEU A 89 19.27 0.40 15.53
C LEU A 89 17.83 0.51 16.08
N ARG A 90 16.94 -0.42 15.70
CA ARG A 90 15.58 -0.53 16.27
C ARG A 90 15.61 -0.77 17.77
N LEU A 91 16.45 -1.69 18.24
CA LEU A 91 16.63 -1.96 19.68
C LEU A 91 17.20 -0.75 20.44
N LYS A 92 18.00 0.10 19.79
CA LYS A 92 18.51 1.36 20.35
C LYS A 92 17.49 2.50 20.31
N GLY A 93 16.27 2.28 19.82
CA GLY A 93 15.21 3.29 19.77
C GLY A 93 15.45 4.38 18.72
N VAL A 94 16.30 4.13 17.72
CA VAL A 94 16.53 5.07 16.62
C VAL A 94 15.30 5.06 15.70
N PRO A 95 14.65 6.21 15.43
CA PRO A 95 13.53 6.26 14.50
C PRO A 95 13.99 5.90 13.09
N GLU A 96 13.17 5.14 12.34
CA GLU A 96 13.53 4.53 11.05
C GLU A 96 14.01 5.55 10.00
N ARG A 97 13.53 6.80 10.08
CA ARG A 97 13.98 7.92 9.24
C ARG A 97 15.49 8.18 9.32
N LYS A 98 16.15 7.77 10.41
CA LYS A 98 17.60 7.95 10.64
C LYS A 98 18.41 6.71 10.28
N PHE A 99 17.82 5.69 9.67
CA PHE A 99 18.59 4.56 9.20
C PHE A 99 19.44 4.98 7.99
N PRO A 100 20.67 4.46 7.88
CA PRO A 100 21.50 4.71 6.73
C PRO A 100 20.81 4.13 5.49
N THR A 101 20.31 5.00 4.60
CA THR A 101 19.88 4.60 3.26
C THR A 101 21.10 4.13 2.49
N THR A 102 20.96 3.03 1.74
CA THR A 102 22.06 2.54 0.91
C THR A 102 22.29 3.53 -0.22
N ASP A 103 23.51 4.08 -0.29
CA ASP A 103 24.02 4.93 -1.35
C ASP A 103 23.99 4.20 -2.71
N HIS A 104 22.81 4.09 -3.30
CA HIS A 104 22.68 3.89 -4.73
C HIS A 104 22.60 5.28 -5.35
N LEU A 105 23.78 5.80 -5.72
CA LEU A 105 23.95 7.01 -6.55
C LEU A 105 23.13 8.21 -6.05
N GLU A 106 23.60 8.83 -4.97
CA GLU A 106 23.29 10.23 -4.72
C GLU A 106 23.83 11.08 -5.89
N LEU A 107 22.99 11.29 -6.91
CA LEU A 107 23.02 12.53 -7.64
C LEU A 107 22.97 13.65 -6.58
N PRO A 108 23.87 14.65 -6.62
CA PRO A 108 23.88 15.72 -5.64
C PRO A 108 22.46 16.27 -5.56
N CYS A 109 21.97 16.44 -4.33
CA CYS A 109 20.66 17.01 -4.03
C CYS A 109 20.58 18.42 -4.61
N GLN A 110 20.36 18.52 -5.92
CA GLN A 110 19.61 19.60 -6.51
C GLN A 110 18.27 19.49 -5.79
N MET A 111 17.93 20.52 -5.03
CA MET A 111 16.60 20.66 -4.45
C MET A 111 15.63 20.26 -5.55
N ALA A 112 14.98 19.11 -5.38
CA ALA A 112 14.02 18.65 -6.36
C ALA A 112 13.08 19.83 -6.58
N PRO A 113 12.76 20.19 -7.84
CA PRO A 113 11.74 21.20 -8.09
C PRO A 113 10.53 20.87 -7.21
N PRO A 114 9.85 21.87 -6.62
CA PRO A 114 8.73 21.63 -5.70
C PRO A 114 7.86 20.53 -6.29
N HIS A 115 7.66 19.45 -5.53
CA HIS A 115 7.05 18.24 -6.06
C HIS A 115 5.80 18.64 -6.86
N PRO A 116 5.76 18.35 -8.16
CA PRO A 116 4.63 18.74 -8.98
C PRO A 116 3.37 18.18 -8.32
N ARG A 117 2.33 19.02 -8.25
CA ARG A 117 1.03 18.66 -7.68
C ARG A 117 0.65 17.26 -8.13
N ASP A 118 0.25 16.40 -7.18
CA ASP A 118 -0.07 15.01 -7.47
C ASP A 118 -1.17 14.95 -8.54
N PRO A 119 -0.87 14.42 -9.75
CA PRO A 119 -1.83 14.37 -10.84
C PRO A 119 -2.95 13.37 -10.60
N SER A 120 -2.83 12.54 -9.56
CA SER A 120 -3.75 11.44 -9.26
C SER A 120 -4.89 11.86 -8.33
N THR A 121 -4.87 13.09 -7.81
CA THR A 121 -5.90 13.64 -6.92
C THR A 121 -6.46 14.96 -7.48
N ALA A 122 -7.76 15.16 -7.37
CA ALA A 122 -8.39 16.45 -7.62
C ALA A 122 -8.48 17.32 -6.36
N ALA A 123 -8.14 16.77 -5.19
CA ALA A 123 -8.25 17.47 -3.93
C ALA A 123 -7.44 18.76 -3.90
N ASN A 124 -7.92 19.75 -3.15
CA ASN A 124 -7.22 21.00 -2.88
C ASN A 124 -6.39 20.91 -1.60
N TYR A 125 -5.60 19.84 -1.48
CA TYR A 125 -4.82 19.51 -0.29
C TYR A 125 -3.74 20.57 0.07
N GLU A 126 -3.37 21.44 -0.87
CA GLU A 126 -2.49 22.58 -0.63
C GLU A 126 -3.18 23.72 0.15
N GLN A 127 -4.50 23.86 -0.01
CA GLN A 127 -5.31 24.90 0.66
C GLN A 127 -5.91 24.39 1.98
N VAL A 128 -6.32 23.12 2.00
CA VAL A 128 -6.96 22.49 3.16
C VAL A 128 -6.29 21.14 3.40
N THR A 129 -5.88 20.88 4.63
CA THR A 129 -5.30 19.59 5.03
C THR A 129 -6.21 18.85 5.99
N VAL A 130 -6.04 17.54 6.07
CA VAL A 130 -6.80 16.68 6.95
C VAL A 130 -5.91 16.22 8.10
N SER A 131 -6.35 16.42 9.33
CA SER A 131 -5.65 15.88 10.51
C SER A 131 -6.21 14.55 10.98
N HIS A 132 -7.50 14.31 10.76
CA HIS A 132 -8.16 13.11 11.27
C HIS A 132 -9.37 12.70 10.43
N TYR A 133 -9.56 11.40 10.32
CA TYR A 133 -10.75 10.76 9.78
C TYR A 133 -11.37 9.89 10.87
N ALA A 134 -12.62 10.14 11.24
CA ALA A 134 -13.40 9.25 12.09
C ALA A 134 -14.51 8.59 11.25
N LEU A 135 -14.45 7.27 11.18
CA LEU A 135 -15.30 6.46 10.30
C LEU A 135 -16.31 5.66 11.13
N LYS A 136 -17.59 5.80 10.79
CA LYS A 136 -18.69 5.04 11.39
C LYS A 136 -19.37 4.23 10.31
N TRP A 137 -18.96 2.97 10.19
CA TRP A 137 -19.41 2.09 9.10
C TRP A 137 -20.27 0.95 9.59
N LYS A 138 -21.30 0.67 8.81
CA LYS A 138 -22.12 -0.54 8.88
C LYS A 138 -21.93 -1.31 7.58
N VAL A 139 -21.36 -2.50 7.69
CA VAL A 139 -21.13 -3.41 6.55
C VAL A 139 -22.37 -4.26 6.32
N ASP A 140 -22.89 -4.25 5.10
CA ASP A 140 -24.00 -5.09 4.66
C ASP A 140 -23.50 -6.12 3.64
N PHE A 141 -23.43 -7.38 4.06
CA PHE A 141 -22.98 -8.50 3.21
C PHE A 141 -24.04 -8.95 2.21
N GLU A 142 -25.33 -8.68 2.46
CA GLU A 142 -26.42 -9.03 1.55
C GLU A 142 -26.43 -8.08 0.36
N LYS A 143 -26.34 -6.77 0.64
CA LYS A 143 -26.26 -5.73 -0.39
C LYS A 143 -24.87 -5.57 -0.98
N LYS A 144 -23.83 -6.11 -0.32
CA LYS A 144 -22.41 -5.94 -0.65
C LYS A 144 -22.00 -4.47 -0.69
N ASN A 145 -22.40 -3.74 0.35
CA ASN A 145 -22.06 -2.34 0.49
C ASN A 145 -21.74 -1.97 1.94
N ILE A 146 -21.19 -0.77 2.08
CA ILE A 146 -20.88 -0.12 3.33
C ILE A 146 -21.70 1.17 3.39
N ASN A 147 -22.54 1.25 4.41
CA ASN A 147 -23.31 2.42 4.76
C ASN A 147 -22.61 3.12 5.93
N GLY A 148 -22.35 4.42 5.83
CA GLY A 148 -21.64 5.08 6.91
C GLY A 148 -21.54 6.59 6.83
N ASP A 149 -20.98 7.11 7.91
CA ASP A 149 -20.67 8.51 8.08
C ASP A 149 -19.15 8.65 8.23
N VAL A 150 -18.58 9.66 7.59
CA VAL A 150 -17.20 10.09 7.82
C VAL A 150 -17.19 11.49 8.39
N GLU A 151 -16.46 11.66 9.48
CA GLU A 151 -16.12 12.95 10.06
C GLU A 151 -14.65 13.25 9.73
N ILE A 152 -14.40 14.38 9.07
CA ILE A 152 -13.09 14.80 8.59
C ILE A 152 -12.71 16.08 9.32
N VAL A 153 -11.64 16.04 10.11
CA VAL A 153 -11.10 17.22 10.78
C VAL A 153 -10.14 17.94 9.83
N LEU A 154 -10.49 19.16 9.46
CA LEU A 154 -9.81 19.98 8.47
C LEU A 154 -9.02 21.10 9.13
N ASN A 155 -7.80 21.34 8.61
CA ASN A 155 -6.99 22.51 8.92
C ASN A 155 -6.80 23.33 7.64
N VAL A 156 -7.24 24.58 7.68
CA VAL A 156 -7.19 25.49 6.53
C VAL A 156 -5.83 26.17 6.49
N LYS A 157 -5.06 25.93 5.44
CA LYS A 157 -3.74 26.53 5.20
C LYS A 157 -3.82 27.84 4.42
N GLN A 158 -4.83 27.98 3.57
CA GLN A 158 -5.05 29.17 2.74
C GLN A 158 -6.55 29.47 2.66
N ASP A 159 -6.87 30.75 2.48
CA ASP A 159 -8.25 31.19 2.36
C ASP A 159 -8.96 30.46 1.20
N THR A 160 -10.11 29.86 1.47
CA THR A 160 -10.87 29.09 0.48
C THR A 160 -12.37 29.08 0.76
N ASP A 161 -13.17 28.99 -0.29
CA ASP A 161 -14.63 28.87 -0.28
C ASP A 161 -15.11 27.48 -0.69
N LYS A 162 -14.16 26.54 -0.87
CA LYS A 162 -14.44 25.19 -1.32
C LYS A 162 -13.52 24.16 -0.71
N ILE A 163 -14.09 23.00 -0.41
CA ILE A 163 -13.36 21.79 -0.02
C ILE A 163 -13.57 20.77 -1.13
N ILE A 164 -12.48 20.25 -1.67
CA ILE A 164 -12.50 19.29 -2.76
C ILE A 164 -11.94 17.96 -2.26
N LEU A 165 -12.73 16.89 -2.42
CA LEU A 165 -12.36 15.52 -2.08
C LEU A 165 -12.45 14.62 -3.32
N ASP A 166 -11.67 13.55 -3.33
CA ASP A 166 -11.78 12.48 -4.31
C ASP A 166 -12.90 11.51 -3.91
N SER A 167 -13.67 11.07 -4.89
CA SER A 167 -14.77 10.11 -4.73
C SER A 167 -14.81 9.19 -5.95
N ARG A 168 -15.29 7.95 -5.80
CA ARG A 168 -15.59 7.07 -6.93
C ARG A 168 -16.78 6.19 -6.59
N ASP A 169 -17.85 6.30 -7.37
CA ASP A 169 -19.05 5.48 -7.22
C ASP A 169 -19.63 5.49 -5.79
N LEU A 170 -19.56 6.66 -5.12
CA LEU A 170 -20.15 6.86 -3.80
C LEU A 170 -21.49 7.59 -3.92
N ASN A 171 -22.50 7.07 -3.23
CA ASN A 171 -23.80 7.70 -3.10
C ASN A 171 -23.79 8.66 -1.89
N ILE A 172 -23.62 9.95 -2.14
CA ILE A 172 -23.58 10.98 -1.08
C ILE A 172 -25.01 11.39 -0.71
N GLN A 173 -25.39 11.16 0.55
CA GLN A 173 -26.73 11.47 1.07
C GLN A 173 -26.82 12.87 1.67
N GLY A 174 -25.72 13.38 2.22
CA GLY A 174 -25.67 14.71 2.82
C GLY A 174 -24.30 15.10 3.32
N VAL A 175 -24.07 16.40 3.36
CA VAL A 175 -22.83 17.02 3.85
C VAL A 175 -23.19 18.12 4.86
N THR A 176 -22.53 18.10 6.01
CA THR A 176 -22.60 19.18 6.99
C THR A 176 -21.19 19.62 7.35
N LEU A 177 -21.02 20.93 7.48
CA LEU A 177 -19.77 21.54 7.92
C LEU A 177 -20.01 22.14 9.30
N SER A 178 -19.17 21.77 10.26
CA SER A 178 -19.13 22.40 11.56
C SER A 178 -17.89 23.27 11.72
N LYS A 179 -18.09 24.51 12.17
CA LYS A 179 -17.02 25.45 12.49
C LYS A 179 -17.40 26.20 13.77
N ASP A 180 -16.47 26.35 14.70
CA ASP A 180 -16.67 27.08 15.97
C ASP A 180 -17.91 26.62 16.78
N GLY A 181 -18.32 25.35 16.63
CA GLY A 181 -19.48 24.76 17.30
C GLY A 181 -20.82 24.96 16.59
N GLU A 182 -20.85 25.71 15.48
CA GLU A 182 -22.03 25.82 14.63
C GLU A 182 -21.98 24.76 13.53
N GLU A 183 -23.06 23.99 13.37
CA GLU A 183 -23.20 23.01 12.28
C GLU A 183 -24.14 23.58 11.20
N LYS A 184 -23.65 23.62 9.96
CA LYS A 184 -24.39 24.12 8.80
C LYS A 184 -24.44 23.05 7.72
N LYS A 185 -25.63 22.80 7.17
CA LYS A 185 -25.79 21.96 5.99
C LYS A 185 -25.22 22.68 4.77
N THR A 186 -24.29 22.05 4.07
CA THR A 186 -23.62 22.62 2.90
C THR A 186 -24.08 21.96 1.61
N GLY A 187 -24.04 22.74 0.53
CA GLY A 187 -24.26 22.21 -0.82
C GLY A 187 -23.01 21.46 -1.29
N PHE A 188 -23.23 20.40 -2.06
CA PHE A 188 -22.15 19.67 -2.71
C PHE A 188 -22.48 19.40 -4.18
N VAL A 189 -21.44 19.28 -4.99
CA VAL A 189 -21.52 18.91 -6.41
C VAL A 189 -20.53 17.77 -6.66
N LEU A 190 -20.98 16.75 -7.37
CA LEU A 190 -20.12 15.69 -7.89
C LEU A 190 -19.79 16.01 -9.34
N GLU A 191 -18.52 16.35 -9.60
CA GLU A 191 -18.00 16.63 -10.94
C GLU A 191 -17.30 15.38 -11.48
N ASP A 192 -17.49 15.07 -12.76
CA ASP A 192 -16.76 13.98 -13.41
C ASP A 192 -15.26 14.33 -13.50
N ASN A 193 -14.41 13.37 -13.15
CA ASN A 193 -12.95 13.49 -13.18
C ASN A 193 -12.32 12.33 -13.97
N GLN A 194 -13.00 11.88 -15.02
CA GLN A 194 -12.52 10.87 -15.96
C GLN A 194 -12.05 9.58 -15.24
N ALA A 195 -10.83 9.11 -15.55
CA ALA A 195 -10.27 7.89 -14.97
C ALA A 195 -10.07 7.97 -13.44
N LEU A 196 -10.01 9.17 -12.86
CA LEU A 196 -9.80 9.38 -11.43
C LEU A 196 -11.09 9.24 -10.60
N GLY A 197 -12.24 9.07 -11.27
CA GLY A 197 -13.56 8.97 -10.65
C GLY A 197 -14.29 10.31 -10.67
N GLN A 198 -14.77 10.73 -9.52
CA GLN A 198 -15.54 11.95 -9.32
C GLN A 198 -14.85 12.85 -8.31
N LYS A 199 -15.06 14.15 -8.48
CA LYS A 199 -14.59 15.19 -7.58
C LYS A 199 -15.78 15.68 -6.77
N LEU A 200 -15.74 15.48 -5.46
CA LEU A 200 -16.74 16.01 -4.53
C LEU A 200 -16.34 17.43 -4.14
N VAL A 201 -17.06 18.42 -4.69
CA VAL A 201 -16.89 19.84 -4.37
C VAL A 201 -17.93 20.26 -3.35
N VAL A 202 -17.48 20.59 -2.14
CA VAL A 202 -18.33 21.14 -1.09
C VAL A 202 -18.15 22.65 -1.07
N SER A 203 -19.22 23.39 -1.35
CA SER A 203 -19.24 24.85 -1.24
C SER A 203 -19.35 25.26 0.23
N THR A 204 -18.46 26.12 0.69
CA THR A 204 -18.45 26.62 2.08
C THR A 204 -18.54 28.14 2.09
N ASP A 205 -18.86 28.71 3.25
CA ASP A 205 -18.54 30.11 3.49
C ASP A 205 -17.01 30.27 3.49
N LEU A 206 -16.51 31.50 3.34
CA LEU A 206 -15.07 31.76 3.29
C LEU A 206 -14.38 31.26 4.57
N LEU A 207 -13.58 30.21 4.42
CA LEU A 207 -12.69 29.69 5.43
C LEU A 207 -11.37 30.45 5.35
N LYS A 208 -10.89 30.96 6.48
CA LYS A 208 -9.65 31.72 6.58
C LYS A 208 -8.50 30.79 6.94
N SER A 209 -7.30 31.14 6.51
CA SER A 209 -6.07 30.49 6.94
C SER A 209 -5.98 30.42 8.46
N GLY A 210 -5.74 29.22 9.00
CA GLY A 210 -5.69 28.93 10.43
C GLY A 210 -7.00 28.40 11.02
N ASP A 211 -8.10 28.46 10.28
CA ASP A 211 -9.37 27.91 10.73
C ASP A 211 -9.31 26.38 10.87
N LYS A 212 -10.08 25.87 11.84
CA LYS A 212 -10.38 24.45 11.99
C LYS A 212 -11.86 24.23 11.71
N ALA A 213 -12.14 23.27 10.85
CA ALA A 213 -13.50 22.89 10.52
C ALA A 213 -13.64 21.37 10.55
N VAL A 214 -14.86 20.90 10.78
CA VAL A 214 -15.18 19.46 10.80
C VAL A 214 -16.22 19.21 9.71
N LEU A 215 -15.87 18.40 8.73
CA LEU A 215 -16.74 18.04 7.63
C LEU A 215 -17.33 16.66 7.87
N ASN A 216 -18.65 16.58 7.98
CA ASN A 216 -19.39 15.33 8.12
C ASN A 216 -20.07 14.98 6.80
N ILE A 217 -19.81 13.78 6.30
CA ILE A 217 -20.39 13.28 5.04
C ILE A 217 -21.08 11.96 5.31
N LYS A 218 -22.37 11.91 4.97
CA LYS A 218 -23.18 10.69 4.98
C LYS A 218 -23.18 10.07 3.61
N TYR A 219 -22.79 8.81 3.50
CA TYR A 219 -22.67 8.17 2.19
C TYR A 219 -22.86 6.66 2.23
N GLU A 220 -23.05 6.08 1.06
CA GLU A 220 -23.11 4.65 0.83
C GLU A 220 -22.18 4.29 -0.33
N THR A 221 -21.42 3.20 -0.18
CA THR A 221 -20.56 2.69 -1.25
C THR A 221 -21.39 1.92 -2.29
N SER A 222 -20.97 1.97 -3.55
CA SER A 222 -21.54 1.13 -4.60
C SER A 222 -21.12 -0.33 -4.45
N ASN A 223 -21.96 -1.25 -4.95
CA ASN A 223 -21.65 -2.68 -5.02
C ASN A 223 -20.42 -2.98 -5.93
N ASN A 224 -20.03 -2.01 -6.76
CA ASN A 224 -18.87 -2.07 -7.64
C ASN A 224 -17.67 -1.26 -7.12
N ALA A 225 -17.61 -0.97 -5.82
CA ALA A 225 -16.50 -0.23 -5.22
C ALA A 225 -15.15 -0.94 -5.51
N ALA A 226 -14.27 -0.27 -6.28
CA ALA A 226 -13.02 -0.84 -6.77
C ALA A 226 -12.07 -1.31 -5.66
N ALA A 227 -12.15 -0.68 -4.49
CA ALA A 227 -11.29 -1.00 -3.36
C ALA A 227 -11.76 -2.16 -2.51
N ILE A 228 -12.99 -2.66 -2.68
CA ILE A 228 -13.60 -3.58 -1.73
C ILE A 228 -13.95 -4.88 -2.43
N GLN A 229 -13.57 -6.01 -1.82
CA GLN A 229 -13.97 -7.32 -2.29
C GLN A 229 -14.76 -8.05 -1.20
N PHE A 230 -16.03 -8.32 -1.52
CA PHE A 230 -16.89 -9.22 -0.74
C PHE A 230 -16.68 -10.65 -1.22
N LEU A 231 -16.44 -11.56 -0.27
CA LEU A 231 -16.35 -13.00 -0.50
C LEU A 231 -17.54 -13.70 0.17
N THR A 232 -18.16 -14.63 -0.54
CA THR A 232 -19.16 -15.53 0.06
C THR A 232 -18.47 -16.52 1.00
N ALA A 233 -19.23 -17.13 1.91
CA ALA A 233 -18.69 -18.15 2.79
C ALA A 233 -17.99 -19.27 1.99
N GLU A 234 -18.54 -19.72 0.86
CA GLU A 234 -17.90 -20.76 0.04
C GLU A 234 -16.50 -20.41 -0.50
N GLN A 235 -16.20 -19.11 -0.62
CA GLN A 235 -14.90 -18.60 -1.08
C GLN A 235 -13.89 -18.46 0.06
N THR A 236 -14.30 -18.63 1.32
CA THR A 236 -13.41 -18.61 2.49
C THR A 236 -12.87 -20.01 2.79
N THR A 237 -11.73 -20.07 3.47
CA THR A 237 -11.07 -21.33 3.84
C THR A 237 -11.92 -22.20 4.76
N ASP A 238 -12.64 -21.57 5.69
CA ASP A 238 -13.48 -22.24 6.69
C ASP A 238 -14.89 -22.56 6.17
N ARG A 239 -15.36 -21.87 5.12
CA ARG A 239 -16.71 -22.00 4.54
C ARG A 239 -17.87 -21.70 5.48
N VAL A 240 -17.61 -21.02 6.60
CA VAL A 240 -18.62 -20.75 7.63
C VAL A 240 -19.22 -19.34 7.51
N ALA A 241 -18.38 -18.34 7.26
CA ALA A 241 -18.79 -16.93 7.26
C ALA A 241 -18.30 -16.19 6.01
N PRO A 242 -19.03 -15.16 5.55
CA PRO A 242 -18.55 -14.30 4.48
C PRO A 242 -17.36 -13.45 4.96
N TYR A 243 -16.56 -12.96 4.02
CA TYR A 243 -15.37 -12.18 4.33
C TYR A 243 -15.31 -10.91 3.50
N LEU A 244 -14.72 -9.86 4.07
CA LEU A 244 -14.54 -8.56 3.45
C LEU A 244 -13.10 -8.11 3.63
N PHE A 245 -12.46 -7.67 2.55
CA PHE A 245 -11.19 -6.96 2.63
C PHE A 245 -11.16 -5.77 1.68
N SER A 246 -10.27 -4.83 1.98
CA SER A 246 -10.04 -3.65 1.16
C SER A 246 -8.63 -3.63 0.57
N GLN A 247 -8.51 -2.99 -0.59
CA GLN A 247 -7.28 -2.71 -1.29
C GLN A 247 -7.34 -1.26 -1.81
N CYS A 248 -6.81 -0.33 -1.03
CA CYS A 248 -6.86 1.11 -1.30
C CYS A 248 -5.76 1.62 -2.24
N GLN A 249 -4.64 0.92 -2.41
CA GLN A 249 -3.54 1.30 -3.28
C GLN A 249 -3.91 1.16 -4.77
N ALA A 250 -3.51 2.06 -5.67
CA ALA A 250 -2.83 3.33 -5.39
C ALA A 250 -3.81 4.46 -5.04
N ILE A 251 -5.03 4.43 -5.60
CA ILE A 251 -6.00 5.52 -5.56
C ILE A 251 -7.45 4.99 -5.44
N ASN A 252 -7.62 3.91 -4.70
CA ASN A 252 -8.91 3.25 -4.53
C ASN A 252 -9.58 3.63 -3.20
N ALA A 253 -8.89 4.28 -2.26
CA ALA A 253 -9.51 4.73 -1.01
C ALA A 253 -10.77 5.58 -1.26
N ARG A 254 -10.72 6.39 -2.33
CA ARG A 254 -11.85 7.22 -2.81
C ARG A 254 -13.13 6.46 -3.18
N SER A 255 -13.07 5.12 -3.39
CA SER A 255 -14.25 4.30 -3.63
C SER A 255 -14.86 3.71 -2.35
N ILE A 256 -14.22 3.91 -1.20
CA ILE A 256 -14.72 3.52 0.12
C ILE A 256 -15.12 4.75 0.93
N VAL A 257 -14.38 5.85 0.77
CA VAL A 257 -14.53 7.06 1.59
C VAL A 257 -14.30 8.27 0.69
N PRO A 258 -15.12 9.33 0.79
CA PRO A 258 -14.76 10.59 0.18
C PRO A 258 -13.58 11.19 0.97
N CYS A 259 -12.39 11.23 0.36
CA CYS A 259 -11.16 11.63 1.05
C CYS A 259 -10.18 12.36 0.11
N MET A 260 -9.11 12.92 0.65
CA MET A 260 -8.00 13.44 -0.16
C MET A 260 -7.06 12.28 -0.45
N ASP A 261 -7.28 11.58 -1.56
CA ASP A 261 -6.64 10.29 -1.85
C ASP A 261 -5.29 10.51 -2.54
N THR A 262 -4.35 11.06 -1.77
CA THR A 262 -2.96 11.32 -2.15
C THR A 262 -2.01 10.93 -1.02
N PRO A 263 -0.84 10.34 -1.33
CA PRO A 263 0.20 10.10 -0.33
C PRO A 263 0.91 11.39 0.11
N SER A 264 0.63 12.54 -0.53
CA SER A 264 1.31 13.83 -0.31
C SER A 264 0.75 14.63 0.87
N LEU A 265 -0.12 14.03 1.69
CA LEU A 265 -0.64 14.67 2.89
C LEU A 265 0.43 14.64 4.00
N ASP A 266 0.81 15.83 4.47
CA ASP A 266 1.73 16.06 5.60
C ASP A 266 0.98 16.40 6.90
#